data_AF-A0A4U5QFH6-F1
#
_entry.id   AF-A0A4U5QFH6-F1
#
_cell.length_a   1.000
_cell.length_b   1.000
_cell.length_c   1.000
_cell.angle_alpha   90.00
_cell.angle_beta   90.00
_cell.angle_gamma   90.00
#
_symmetry.space_group_name_H-M   'P 1'
#
loop_
_entity.id
_entity.type
_entity.pdbx_description
1 polymer ?
#
loop_
_entity_poly.entity_id
_entity_poly.type
_entity_poly.pdbx_seq_one_letter_code
_entity_poly.pdbx_strand_id
1 'polypeptide(L)'
;MQVVKLVSHVSFLLLMLMFQPALAQAPAGLAKPNCSYRCGNVTIPYPFGIGKDCYMEESFDVECNETSKPPRAFLRSIKMELVNITLRGGAVVKGPVTSVDSLGRQEVLPLNLEGTPFVVSYTNYFIAVGCNTRASLWTKNGTTEHVGCDSICSNGTSITNIWHNGTCSGKDCCQDMSLPLLLQVFNSSFELIEGKQGSDGRKLAFLADMNWFYDKIWSPQDINKLASTVPMSLAWILNSNSWTYNKDTMDFCYVMQINSTAAVLPYGCSCSEGYEGNPYLQCRDIDECEDRNNTCHGLTRCVNTKGLYKCKLYPLRLTVLGMYLFSLLVFILFYTLCF
;
A
#
# COMPACT_ATOMS: atom_id res chain seq x y z
N MET A 1 -39.90 45.59 -17.94
CA MET A 1 -39.48 45.15 -16.58
C MET A 1 -39.60 43.63 -16.35
N GLN A 2 -40.54 42.92 -16.99
CA GLN A 2 -40.67 41.45 -16.87
C GLN A 2 -39.53 40.66 -17.53
N VAL A 3 -39.03 41.10 -18.69
CA VAL A 3 -37.93 40.44 -19.41
C VAL A 3 -36.63 40.44 -18.61
N VAL A 4 -36.32 41.55 -17.92
CA VAL A 4 -35.11 41.67 -17.07
C VAL A 4 -35.18 40.73 -15.87
N LYS A 5 -36.36 40.54 -15.26
CA LYS A 5 -36.55 39.57 -14.17
C LYS A 5 -36.39 38.13 -14.64
N LEU A 6 -36.88 37.81 -15.84
CA LEU A 6 -36.76 36.48 -16.43
C LEU A 6 -35.29 36.14 -16.75
N VAL A 7 -34.56 37.07 -17.39
CA VAL A 7 -33.14 36.90 -17.69
C VAL A 7 -32.34 36.73 -16.40
N SER A 8 -32.60 37.53 -15.37
CA SER A 8 -31.94 37.40 -14.07
C SER A 8 -32.19 36.05 -13.39
N HIS A 9 -33.41 35.51 -13.44
CA HIS A 9 -33.72 34.19 -12.86
C HIS A 9 -33.06 33.05 -13.65
N VAL A 10 -33.04 33.14 -14.98
CA VAL A 10 -32.37 32.15 -15.83
C VAL A 10 -30.86 32.18 -15.62
N SER A 11 -30.26 33.38 -15.52
CA SER A 11 -28.84 33.53 -15.18
C SER A 11 -28.50 32.97 -13.81
N PHE A 12 -29.36 33.16 -12.81
CA PHE A 12 -29.15 32.62 -11.46
C PHE A 12 -29.29 31.09 -11.41
N LEU A 13 -30.26 30.52 -12.13
CA LEU A 13 -30.41 29.06 -12.28
C LEU A 13 -29.21 28.44 -13.02
N LEU A 14 -28.69 29.09 -14.06
CA LEU A 14 -27.47 28.68 -14.76
C LEU A 14 -26.23 28.75 -13.86
N LEU A 15 -26.12 29.77 -12.99
CA LEU A 15 -25.05 29.86 -12.00
C LEU A 15 -25.12 28.77 -10.94
N MET A 16 -26.32 28.37 -10.51
CA MET A 16 -26.53 27.29 -9.55
C MET A 16 -26.18 25.91 -10.15
N LEU A 17 -26.37 25.71 -11.46
CA LEU A 17 -25.93 24.50 -12.17
C LEU A 17 -24.39 24.37 -12.26
N MET A 18 -23.66 25.49 -12.18
CA MET A 18 -22.19 25.52 -12.17
C MET A 18 -21.59 25.25 -10.77
N PHE A 19 -22.43 25.27 -9.72
CA PHE A 19 -22.08 25.04 -8.32
C PHE A 19 -22.60 23.71 -7.78
N GLN A 20 -22.52 22.63 -8.58
CA GLN A 20 -22.60 21.30 -7.98
C GLN A 20 -21.31 21.03 -7.22
N PRO A 21 -21.36 20.58 -5.96
CA PRO A 21 -20.16 20.11 -5.28
C PRO A 21 -19.63 18.94 -6.12
N ALA A 22 -18.42 19.09 -6.66
CA ALA A 22 -17.71 17.97 -7.23
C ALA A 22 -17.54 16.94 -6.11
N LEU A 23 -18.36 15.89 -6.11
CA LEU A 23 -17.97 14.67 -5.43
C LEU A 23 -16.63 14.32 -6.04
N ALA A 24 -15.57 14.29 -5.24
CA ALA A 24 -14.30 13.74 -5.65
C ALA A 24 -14.60 12.30 -6.07
N GLN A 25 -14.78 12.08 -7.37
CA GLN A 25 -14.86 10.73 -7.89
C GLN A 25 -13.48 10.13 -7.70
N ALA A 26 -13.46 8.90 -7.18
CA ALA A 26 -12.22 8.16 -7.08
C ALA A 26 -11.51 8.19 -8.44
N PRO A 27 -10.17 8.25 -8.47
CA PRO A 27 -9.43 7.92 -9.68
C PRO A 27 -10.02 6.65 -10.27
N ALA A 28 -10.30 6.67 -11.57
CA ALA A 28 -11.07 5.61 -12.20
C ALA A 28 -10.51 4.23 -11.83
N GLY A 29 -11.39 3.37 -11.30
CA GLY A 29 -11.05 2.02 -10.92
C GLY A 29 -10.48 1.84 -9.52
N LEU A 30 -10.27 2.86 -8.68
CA LEU A 30 -9.67 2.66 -7.34
C LEU A 30 -10.63 2.03 -6.31
N ALA A 31 -11.89 2.48 -6.30
CA ALA A 31 -12.98 2.01 -5.44
C ALA A 31 -14.23 1.74 -6.28
N LYS A 32 -15.22 1.03 -5.70
CA LYS A 32 -16.51 0.79 -6.36
C LYS A 32 -17.23 2.11 -6.69
N PRO A 33 -18.06 2.16 -7.75
CA PRO A 33 -18.86 3.35 -8.07
C PRO A 33 -19.70 3.78 -6.86
N ASN A 34 -19.80 5.09 -6.63
CA ASN A 34 -20.51 5.70 -5.49
C ASN A 34 -19.96 5.38 -4.09
N CYS A 35 -18.79 4.76 -3.98
CA CYS A 35 -18.13 4.51 -2.70
C CYS A 35 -17.07 5.58 -2.40
N SER A 36 -16.99 5.99 -1.13
CA SER A 36 -15.88 6.82 -0.68
C SER A 36 -14.59 6.01 -0.72
N TYR A 37 -13.53 6.63 -1.23
CA TYR A 37 -12.19 6.03 -1.36
C TYR A 37 -11.18 6.70 -0.42
N ARG A 38 -11.62 7.55 0.51
CA ARG A 38 -10.75 8.26 1.45
C ARG A 38 -11.38 8.43 2.82
N CYS A 39 -10.52 8.36 3.84
CA CYS A 39 -10.81 8.77 5.20
C CYS A 39 -9.63 9.57 5.74
N GLY A 40 -9.81 10.88 5.94
CA GLY A 40 -8.70 11.78 6.26
C GLY A 40 -7.62 11.72 5.17
N ASN A 41 -6.39 11.37 5.57
CA ASN A 41 -5.26 11.21 4.64
C ASN A 41 -5.10 9.78 4.11
N VAL A 42 -5.94 8.83 4.54
CA VAL A 42 -5.83 7.43 4.15
C VAL A 42 -6.65 7.22 2.87
N THR A 43 -6.00 6.62 1.86
CA THR A 43 -6.68 6.17 0.64
C THR A 43 -7.17 4.74 0.84
N ILE A 44 -8.44 4.48 0.51
CA ILE A 44 -9.16 3.24 0.73
C ILE A 44 -9.54 2.65 -0.63
N PRO A 45 -8.65 1.84 -1.25
CA PRO A 45 -8.97 1.12 -2.47
C PRO A 45 -9.74 -0.17 -2.19
N TYR A 46 -10.53 -0.61 -3.15
CA TYR A 46 -11.10 -1.97 -3.14
C TYR A 46 -9.96 -3.01 -3.04
N PRO A 47 -10.05 -4.10 -2.25
CA PRO A 47 -11.23 -4.70 -1.62
C PRO A 47 -11.74 -3.99 -0.35
N PHE A 48 -11.02 -2.98 0.15
CA PHE A 48 -11.47 -2.17 1.29
C PHE A 48 -12.51 -1.15 0.86
N GLY A 49 -13.39 -0.79 1.78
CA GLY A 49 -14.46 0.15 1.50
C GLY A 49 -15.06 0.71 2.77
N ILE A 50 -15.66 1.91 2.64
CA ILE A 50 -16.38 2.58 3.72
C ILE A 50 -17.87 2.47 3.41
N GLY A 51 -18.60 1.82 4.31
CA GLY A 51 -20.05 1.66 4.20
C GLY A 51 -20.48 0.42 3.42
N LYS A 52 -21.77 0.12 3.52
CA LYS A 52 -22.37 -1.10 2.99
C LYS A 52 -22.13 -1.24 1.48
N ASP A 53 -21.82 -2.46 1.05
CA ASP A 53 -21.59 -2.85 -0.35
C ASP A 53 -20.32 -2.27 -1.01
N CYS A 54 -19.53 -1.45 -0.29
CA CYS A 54 -18.31 -0.83 -0.80
C CYS A 54 -17.03 -1.66 -0.64
N TYR A 55 -17.04 -2.65 0.26
CA TYR A 55 -15.95 -3.59 0.48
C TYR A 55 -16.25 -4.96 -0.18
N MET A 56 -15.26 -5.84 -0.22
CA MET A 56 -15.41 -7.20 -0.78
C MET A 56 -16.10 -8.15 0.20
N GLU A 57 -15.69 -8.11 1.46
CA GLU A 57 -16.24 -8.89 2.57
C GLU A 57 -16.10 -8.08 3.87
N GLU A 58 -16.85 -8.46 4.91
CA GLU A 58 -16.92 -7.76 6.20
C GLU A 58 -15.55 -7.48 6.83
N SER A 59 -14.56 -8.36 6.61
CA SER A 59 -13.20 -8.18 7.09
C SER A 59 -12.53 -6.90 6.58
N PHE A 60 -12.90 -6.44 5.38
CA PHE A 60 -12.35 -5.26 4.71
C PHE A 60 -13.17 -3.99 4.94
N ASP A 61 -14.17 -4.02 5.85
CA ASP A 61 -14.92 -2.81 6.24
C ASP A 61 -14.01 -1.82 6.99
N VAL A 62 -13.97 -0.60 6.48
CA VAL A 62 -13.23 0.52 7.05
C VAL A 62 -14.21 1.47 7.72
N GLU A 63 -14.07 1.59 9.03
CA GLU A 63 -14.72 2.64 9.80
C GLU A 63 -13.93 3.93 9.70
N CYS A 64 -14.56 4.99 9.17
CA CYS A 64 -14.02 6.33 9.22
C CYS A 64 -14.58 7.08 10.44
N ASN A 65 -13.75 7.28 11.46
CA ASN A 65 -14.12 8.08 12.60
C ASN A 65 -13.95 9.57 12.28
N GLU A 66 -15.04 10.23 11.95
CA GLU A 66 -15.08 11.68 11.64
C GLU A 66 -15.06 12.57 12.88
N THR A 67 -15.25 12.01 14.07
CA THR A 67 -15.22 12.80 15.32
C THR A 67 -13.80 13.23 15.69
N SER A 68 -12.78 12.48 15.24
CA SER A 68 -11.38 12.88 15.40
C SER A 68 -10.99 13.93 14.36
N LYS A 69 -10.07 14.83 14.74
CA LYS A 69 -9.52 15.84 13.82
C LYS A 69 -7.99 15.65 13.73
N PRO A 70 -7.45 15.18 12.59
CA PRO A 70 -8.16 14.75 11.38
C PRO A 70 -8.96 13.44 11.56
N PRO A 71 -9.89 13.11 10.62
CA PRO A 71 -10.59 11.82 10.63
C PRO A 71 -9.63 10.64 10.59
N ARG A 72 -9.95 9.57 11.33
CA ARG A 72 -9.09 8.38 11.49
C ARG A 72 -9.80 7.14 10.96
N ALA A 73 -9.08 6.33 10.19
CA ALA A 73 -9.59 5.09 9.61
C ALA A 73 -9.28 3.89 10.52
N PHE A 74 -10.21 2.95 10.63
CA PHE A 74 -10.04 1.72 11.41
C PHE A 74 -10.54 0.52 10.61
N LEU A 75 -9.81 -0.59 10.67
CA LEU A 75 -10.33 -1.88 10.22
C LEU A 75 -11.25 -2.44 11.31
N ARG A 76 -12.56 -2.51 11.04
CA ARG A 76 -13.56 -2.90 12.06
C ARG A 76 -13.32 -4.31 12.60
N SER A 77 -12.97 -5.24 11.71
CA SER A 77 -12.79 -6.66 12.00
C SER A 77 -11.72 -6.94 13.05
N ILE A 78 -10.62 -6.16 13.03
CA ILE A 78 -9.47 -6.32 13.94
C ILE A 78 -9.29 -5.15 14.90
N LYS A 79 -10.17 -4.14 14.84
CA LYS A 79 -10.16 -2.94 15.69
C LYS A 79 -8.83 -2.18 15.70
N MET A 80 -8.14 -2.18 14.57
CA MET A 80 -6.86 -1.50 14.41
C MET A 80 -6.99 -0.24 13.58
N GLU A 81 -6.27 0.81 13.97
CA GLU A 81 -6.19 2.03 13.18
C GLU A 81 -5.38 1.76 11.91
N LEU A 82 -5.96 2.12 10.77
CA LEU A 82 -5.37 1.99 9.47
C LEU A 82 -4.57 3.25 9.13
N VAL A 83 -3.33 3.06 8.69
CA VAL A 83 -2.39 4.12 8.31
C VAL A 83 -2.30 4.24 6.80
N ASN A 84 -2.20 3.13 6.08
CA ASN A 84 -2.09 3.10 4.62
C ASN A 84 -2.52 1.74 4.05
N ILE A 85 -2.94 1.72 2.79
CA ILE A 85 -3.20 0.49 2.02
C ILE A 85 -2.42 0.57 0.70
N THR A 86 -1.75 -0.52 0.32
CA THR A 86 -1.09 -0.68 -0.96
C THR A 86 -1.81 -1.74 -1.79
N LEU A 87 -2.13 -1.44 -3.06
CA LEU A 87 -2.83 -2.38 -3.94
C LEU A 87 -2.11 -3.73 -4.10
N ARG A 88 -0.77 -3.74 -3.92
CA ARG A 88 0.08 -4.94 -3.90
C ARG A 88 -0.01 -5.76 -2.60
N GLY A 89 -1.13 -5.70 -1.87
CA GLY A 89 -1.41 -6.66 -0.81
C GLY A 89 -0.90 -6.28 0.58
N GLY A 90 -0.59 -5.01 0.84
CA GLY A 90 -0.09 -4.54 2.14
C GLY A 90 -0.99 -3.51 2.81
N ALA A 91 -1.41 -3.74 4.06
CA ALA A 91 -2.18 -2.81 4.87
C ALA A 91 -1.34 -2.40 6.09
N VAL A 92 -0.96 -1.14 6.19
CA VAL A 92 -0.20 -0.63 7.34
C VAL A 92 -1.19 -0.21 8.42
N VAL A 93 -1.08 -0.79 9.61
CA VAL A 93 -1.93 -0.53 10.77
C VAL A 93 -1.11 -0.12 11.98
N LYS A 94 -1.74 0.47 12.99
CA LYS A 94 -1.10 0.68 14.30
C LYS A 94 -1.13 -0.60 15.13
N GLY A 95 -0.03 -1.33 15.08
CA GLY A 95 0.23 -2.56 15.81
C GLY A 95 0.58 -2.36 17.28
N PRO A 96 0.42 -3.39 18.11
CA PRO A 96 0.70 -3.33 19.54
C PRO A 96 2.20 -3.25 19.83
N VAL A 97 2.55 -2.59 20.93
CA VAL A 97 3.90 -2.58 21.51
C VAL A 97 3.83 -3.23 22.89
N THR A 98 4.59 -4.29 23.10
CA THR A 98 4.82 -4.82 24.44
C THR A 98 5.88 -3.99 25.12
N SER A 99 5.63 -3.57 26.35
CA SER A 99 6.58 -2.74 27.09
C SER A 99 6.80 -3.20 28.51
N VAL A 100 8.00 -2.96 29.03
CA VAL A 100 8.33 -3.12 30.45
C VAL A 100 8.71 -1.76 30.99
N ASP A 101 8.07 -1.33 32.06
CA ASP A 101 8.40 -0.06 32.73
C ASP A 101 9.66 -0.18 33.60
N SER A 102 10.08 0.94 34.19
CA SER A 102 11.25 0.98 35.08
C SER A 102 11.06 0.20 36.39
N LEU A 103 9.82 -0.14 36.75
CA LEU A 103 9.49 -0.98 37.91
C LEU A 103 9.46 -2.47 37.55
N GLY A 104 9.72 -2.84 36.29
CA GLY A 104 9.65 -4.21 35.81
C GLY A 104 8.23 -4.69 35.51
N ARG A 105 7.22 -3.82 35.48
CA ARG A 105 5.85 -4.20 35.10
C ARG A 105 5.77 -4.33 33.60
N GLN A 106 5.32 -5.50 33.15
CA GLN A 106 5.18 -5.82 31.75
C GLN A 106 3.73 -5.59 31.30
N GLU A 107 3.54 -4.74 30.30
CA GLU A 107 2.27 -4.56 29.59
C GLU A 107 2.37 -5.33 28.27
N VAL A 108 1.57 -6.39 28.18
CA VAL A 108 1.54 -7.31 27.04
C VAL A 108 0.24 -7.12 26.27
N LEU A 109 0.35 -6.89 24.97
CA LEU A 109 -0.79 -6.73 24.07
C LEU A 109 -0.71 -7.80 22.97
N PRO A 110 -1.40 -8.95 23.15
CA PRO A 110 -1.36 -10.02 22.16
C PRO A 110 -2.07 -9.58 20.88
N LEU A 111 -1.56 -10.04 19.74
CA LEU A 111 -2.23 -9.91 18.45
C LEU A 111 -3.01 -11.18 18.15
N ASN A 112 -4.29 -11.03 17.77
CA ASN A 112 -5.07 -12.11 17.19
C ASN A 112 -5.84 -11.61 15.96
N LEU A 113 -5.50 -12.17 14.79
CA LEU A 113 -6.13 -11.92 13.49
C LEU A 113 -6.95 -13.12 13.00
N GLU A 114 -7.11 -14.18 13.81
CA GLU A 114 -7.86 -15.38 13.43
C GLU A 114 -9.30 -15.04 13.04
N GLY A 115 -9.83 -15.78 12.07
CA GLY A 115 -11.15 -15.52 11.51
C GLY A 115 -11.19 -14.34 10.52
N THR A 116 -10.05 -13.72 10.23
CA THR A 116 -9.91 -12.66 9.21
C THR A 116 -8.93 -13.10 8.11
N PRO A 117 -8.94 -12.45 6.92
CA PRO A 117 -7.99 -12.70 5.84
C PRO A 117 -6.60 -12.11 6.10
N PHE A 118 -6.39 -11.40 7.22
CA PHE A 118 -5.15 -10.70 7.49
C PHE A 118 -4.11 -11.62 8.11
N VAL A 119 -2.86 -11.47 7.67
CA VAL A 119 -1.68 -12.10 8.25
C VAL A 119 -0.60 -11.04 8.45
N VAL A 120 0.33 -11.28 9.37
CA VAL A 120 1.50 -10.41 9.52
C VAL A 120 2.36 -10.50 8.26
N SER A 121 2.66 -9.35 7.65
CA SER A 121 3.53 -9.30 6.46
C SER A 121 4.98 -9.66 6.82
N TYR A 122 5.67 -10.36 5.93
CA TYR A 122 7.11 -10.66 6.03
C TYR A 122 8.00 -9.41 5.96
N THR A 123 7.45 -8.26 5.60
CA THR A 123 8.17 -6.98 5.59
C THR A 123 8.38 -6.41 7.00
N ASN A 124 7.74 -6.99 8.03
CA ASN A 124 7.99 -6.57 9.41
C ASN A 124 9.22 -7.26 9.97
N TYR A 125 9.91 -6.53 10.83
CA TYR A 125 10.93 -7.06 11.71
C TYR A 125 10.39 -7.10 13.12
N PHE A 126 10.67 -8.20 13.84
CA PHE A 126 10.55 -8.22 15.28
C PHE A 126 11.73 -7.45 15.87
N ILE A 127 11.43 -6.35 16.54
CA ILE A 127 12.42 -5.43 17.08
C ILE A 127 12.23 -5.36 18.59
N ALA A 128 13.34 -5.50 19.30
CA ALA A 128 13.42 -5.39 20.74
C ALA A 128 14.47 -4.35 21.13
N VAL A 129 14.08 -3.38 21.95
CA VAL A 129 14.99 -2.35 22.48
C VAL A 129 14.97 -2.44 23.99
N GLY A 130 16.13 -2.59 24.61
CA GLY A 130 16.23 -2.85 26.03
C GLY A 130 17.63 -3.27 26.46
N CYS A 131 17.86 -3.29 27.77
CA CYS A 131 19.13 -3.66 28.36
C CYS A 131 19.05 -5.03 29.06
N ASN A 132 20.04 -5.89 28.82
CA ASN A 132 20.23 -7.20 29.47
C ASN A 132 18.93 -8.02 29.53
N THR A 133 18.24 -8.12 28.40
CA THR A 133 16.91 -8.68 28.34
C THR A 133 16.74 -9.50 27.06
N ARG A 134 16.00 -10.59 27.17
CA ARG A 134 15.52 -11.37 26.04
C ARG A 134 14.08 -10.98 25.77
N ALA A 135 13.80 -10.51 24.57
CA ALA A 135 12.43 -10.36 24.10
C ALA A 135 12.06 -11.58 23.25
N SER A 136 10.95 -12.22 23.57
CA SER A 136 10.52 -13.44 22.87
C SER A 136 9.24 -13.16 22.10
N LEU A 137 9.19 -13.60 20.84
CA LEU A 137 7.95 -13.68 20.07
C LEU A 137 7.43 -15.11 20.15
N TRP A 138 6.24 -15.24 20.73
CA TRP A 138 5.57 -16.50 20.92
C TRP A 138 4.45 -16.68 19.91
N THR A 139 4.38 -17.88 19.36
CA THR A 139 3.33 -18.34 18.45
C THR A 139 2.45 -19.37 19.16
N LYS A 140 1.43 -19.89 18.46
CA LYS A 140 0.49 -20.91 19.00
C LYS A 140 -0.06 -20.50 20.37
N ASN A 141 -0.54 -19.25 20.43
CA ASN A 141 -1.13 -18.64 21.62
C ASN A 141 -0.21 -18.66 22.86
N GLY A 142 1.10 -18.46 22.65
CA GLY A 142 2.07 -18.32 23.74
C GLY A 142 2.87 -19.57 24.09
N THR A 143 2.67 -20.69 23.37
CA THR A 143 3.26 -21.98 23.75
C THR A 143 4.56 -22.33 23.03
N THR A 144 4.89 -21.62 21.94
CA THR A 144 6.11 -21.89 21.16
C THR A 144 6.86 -20.59 20.92
N GLU A 145 8.05 -20.45 21.49
CA GLU A 145 8.98 -19.36 21.15
C GLU A 145 9.44 -19.56 19.71
N HIS A 146 9.20 -18.56 18.86
CA HIS A 146 9.65 -18.58 17.47
C HIS A 146 10.88 -17.71 17.26
N VAL A 147 10.90 -16.54 17.90
CA VAL A 147 12.03 -15.63 17.87
C VAL A 147 12.42 -15.30 19.30
N GLY A 148 13.71 -15.41 19.60
CA GLY A 148 14.30 -14.91 20.83
C GLY A 148 15.32 -13.83 20.49
N CYS A 149 15.10 -12.62 21.01
CA CYS A 149 15.86 -11.44 20.66
C CYS A 149 16.60 -10.94 21.91
N ASP A 150 17.86 -11.33 22.03
CA ASP A 150 18.70 -10.96 23.17
C ASP A 150 19.32 -9.59 22.93
N SER A 151 19.18 -8.68 23.90
CA SER A 151 19.82 -7.37 23.88
C SER A 151 20.71 -7.19 25.10
N ILE A 152 22.00 -7.02 24.87
CA ILE A 152 23.04 -6.90 25.91
C ILE A 152 23.60 -5.48 25.88
N CYS A 153 23.71 -4.85 27.05
CA CYS A 153 24.18 -3.47 27.11
C CYS A 153 25.67 -3.31 26.86
N SER A 154 26.02 -2.27 26.09
CA SER A 154 27.41 -1.89 25.81
C SER A 154 28.21 -1.58 27.08
N ASN A 155 27.61 -0.81 28.00
CA ASN A 155 28.22 -0.38 29.25
C ASN A 155 27.77 -1.23 30.46
N GLY A 156 27.16 -2.40 30.20
CA GLY A 156 26.71 -3.34 31.22
C GLY A 156 25.44 -2.96 31.97
N THR A 157 25.11 -1.67 32.11
CA THR A 157 23.96 -1.21 32.92
C THR A 157 22.89 -0.43 32.15
N SER A 158 23.27 0.23 31.06
CA SER A 158 22.44 1.24 30.37
C SER A 158 22.56 1.18 28.86
N ILE A 159 21.48 1.56 28.17
CA ILE A 159 21.45 1.75 26.70
C ILE A 159 22.24 3.02 26.40
N THR A 160 23.35 2.91 25.67
CA THR A 160 24.17 4.07 25.30
C THR A 160 23.92 4.53 23.88
N ASN A 161 23.79 3.57 22.96
CA ASN A 161 23.52 3.82 21.55
C ASN A 161 22.69 2.66 21.01
N ILE A 162 21.58 2.96 20.34
CA ILE A 162 20.74 1.93 19.71
C ILE A 162 21.42 1.39 18.45
N TRP A 163 22.18 2.24 17.76
CA TRP A 163 22.76 1.94 16.46
C TRP A 163 24.26 1.72 16.56
N HIS A 164 24.70 0.48 16.43
CA HIS A 164 26.12 0.15 16.34
C HIS A 164 26.45 -0.16 14.89
N ASN A 165 27.27 0.69 14.25
CA ASN A 165 27.58 0.62 12.81
C ASN A 165 26.34 0.62 11.91
N GLY A 166 25.28 1.33 12.32
CA GLY A 166 24.03 1.43 11.56
C GLY A 166 23.12 0.21 11.67
N THR A 167 23.41 -0.73 12.58
CA THR A 167 22.57 -1.92 12.79
C THR A 167 22.12 -2.08 14.23
N CYS A 168 21.00 -2.79 14.39
CA CYS A 168 20.43 -3.21 15.65
C CYS A 168 20.64 -4.74 15.78
N SER A 169 21.68 -5.18 16.49
CA SER A 169 22.15 -6.58 16.40
C SER A 169 22.72 -7.11 17.72
N GLY A 170 21.88 -7.13 18.75
CA GLY A 170 22.16 -7.74 20.06
C GLY A 170 22.86 -6.84 21.07
N LYS A 171 23.22 -5.62 20.67
CA LYS A 171 23.85 -4.61 21.53
C LYS A 171 22.91 -3.44 21.71
N ASP A 172 22.39 -3.26 22.93
CA ASP A 172 21.38 -2.26 23.32
C ASP A 172 19.99 -2.39 22.60
N CYS A 173 19.93 -3.07 21.46
CA CYS A 173 18.72 -3.55 20.82
C CYS A 173 19.00 -4.81 19.98
N CYS A 174 17.95 -5.50 19.55
CA CYS A 174 17.99 -6.67 18.69
C CYS A 174 16.84 -6.61 17.67
N GLN A 175 17.04 -7.20 16.49
CA GLN A 175 16.00 -7.34 15.47
C GLN A 175 16.07 -8.70 14.77
N ASP A 176 14.95 -9.21 14.30
CA ASP A 176 14.84 -10.44 13.51
C ASP A 176 13.74 -10.31 12.43
N MET A 177 13.98 -10.87 11.24
CA MET A 177 13.03 -10.90 10.12
C MET A 177 12.37 -12.29 9.94
N SER A 178 12.76 -13.29 10.72
CA SER A 178 12.34 -14.68 10.55
C SER A 178 10.96 -14.93 11.17
N LEU A 179 9.91 -14.37 10.56
CA LEU A 179 8.52 -14.59 10.98
C LEU A 179 7.92 -15.86 10.34
N PRO A 180 7.04 -16.60 11.04
CA PRO A 180 6.35 -17.74 10.45
C PRO A 180 5.47 -17.31 9.28
N LEU A 181 5.37 -18.17 8.27
CA LEU A 181 4.38 -18.02 7.22
C LEU A 181 2.97 -18.00 7.82
N LEU A 182 2.13 -17.08 7.33
CA LEU A 182 0.73 -16.94 7.73
C LEU A 182 0.51 -16.67 9.22
N LEU A 183 1.44 -15.98 9.87
CA LEU A 183 1.31 -15.60 11.27
C LEU A 183 0.06 -14.72 11.47
N GLN A 184 -0.94 -15.23 12.19
CA GLN A 184 -2.14 -14.50 12.60
C GLN A 184 -2.20 -14.20 14.10
N VAL A 185 -1.51 -15.01 14.90
CA VAL A 185 -1.47 -14.88 16.35
C VAL A 185 -0.04 -14.82 16.82
N PHE A 186 0.31 -13.76 17.53
CA PHE A 186 1.55 -13.73 18.29
C PHE A 186 1.36 -13.02 19.61
N ASN A 187 2.23 -13.38 20.55
CA ASN A 187 2.41 -12.69 21.80
C ASN A 187 3.90 -12.33 21.94
N SER A 188 4.22 -11.33 22.76
CA SER A 188 5.60 -11.05 23.12
C SER A 188 5.81 -10.94 24.63
N SER A 189 6.97 -11.37 25.09
CA SER A 189 7.36 -11.27 26.49
C SER A 189 8.79 -10.80 26.65
N PHE A 190 9.13 -10.39 27.86
CA PHE A 190 10.49 -10.08 28.26
C PHE A 190 10.95 -10.97 29.40
N GLU A 191 12.19 -11.43 29.30
CA GLU A 191 12.90 -12.13 30.35
C GLU A 191 14.23 -11.42 30.63
N LEU A 192 14.69 -11.52 31.88
CA LEU A 192 16.01 -11.04 32.27
C LEU A 192 17.05 -12.07 31.87
N ILE A 193 18.15 -11.61 31.28
CA ILE A 193 19.31 -12.48 31.04
C ILE A 193 20.03 -12.69 32.39
N GLU A 194 20.25 -13.94 32.79
CA GLU A 194 20.80 -14.30 34.10
C GLU A 194 22.10 -13.54 34.44
N GLY A 195 22.19 -13.07 35.69
CA GLY A 195 23.42 -12.47 36.24
C GLY A 195 23.65 -10.97 35.95
N LYS A 196 22.74 -10.28 35.25
CA LYS A 196 22.89 -8.84 34.96
C LYS A 196 21.59 -8.06 35.11
N GLN A 197 21.41 -7.34 36.22
CA GLN A 197 20.37 -6.30 36.34
C GLN A 197 20.84 -5.04 35.62
N GLY A 198 20.22 -4.70 34.49
CA GLY A 198 20.37 -3.35 33.91
C GLY A 198 19.68 -2.32 34.82
N SER A 199 20.23 -1.11 34.92
CA SER A 199 19.62 -0.01 35.70
C SER A 199 18.55 0.76 34.92
N ASP A 200 18.25 0.38 33.68
CA ASP A 200 17.74 1.35 32.72
C ASP A 200 16.40 0.99 32.08
N GLY A 201 15.47 1.94 32.29
CA GLY A 201 14.56 2.43 31.26
C GLY A 201 13.41 1.53 30.83
N ARG A 202 12.51 2.12 30.05
CA ARG A 202 11.39 1.43 29.40
C ARG A 202 11.95 0.47 28.34
N LYS A 203 11.56 -0.81 28.38
CA LYS A 203 11.90 -1.81 27.35
C LYS A 203 10.73 -1.95 26.38
N LEU A 204 10.99 -2.17 25.10
CA LEU A 204 9.96 -2.25 24.05
C LEU A 204 10.20 -3.41 23.10
N ALA A 205 9.15 -4.15 22.77
CA ALA A 205 9.15 -5.18 21.74
C ALA A 205 7.93 -5.01 20.82
N PHE A 206 8.15 -4.99 19.51
CA PHE A 206 7.10 -4.74 18.53
C PHE A 206 7.48 -5.27 17.13
N LEU A 207 6.49 -5.33 16.24
CA LEU A 207 6.67 -5.56 14.81
C LEU A 207 6.56 -4.24 14.07
N ALA A 208 7.52 -3.92 13.20
CA ALA A 208 7.44 -2.74 12.35
C ALA A 208 8.26 -2.89 11.07
N ASP A 209 8.01 -2.00 10.11
CA ASP A 209 8.88 -1.79 8.95
C ASP A 209 10.23 -1.23 9.39
N MET A 210 11.30 -1.74 8.78
CA MET A 210 12.66 -1.39 9.16
C MET A 210 12.99 0.08 8.87
N ASN A 211 12.51 0.63 7.74
CA ASN A 211 12.76 2.03 7.40
C ASN A 211 12.06 2.96 8.39
N TRP A 212 10.82 2.62 8.79
CA TRP A 212 10.14 3.36 9.85
C TRP A 212 10.92 3.33 11.17
N PHE A 213 11.48 2.18 11.54
CA PHE A 213 12.27 2.04 12.76
C PHE A 213 13.53 2.93 12.72
N TYR A 214 14.26 2.89 11.60
CA TYR A 214 15.42 3.76 11.36
C TYR A 214 15.09 5.25 11.48
N ASP A 215 13.94 5.66 10.93
CA ASP A 215 13.51 7.07 10.92
C ASP A 215 13.01 7.57 12.28
N LYS A 216 12.46 6.69 13.12
CA LYS A 216 11.76 7.08 14.37
C LYS A 216 12.54 6.85 15.65
N ILE A 217 13.44 5.88 15.70
CA ILE A 217 14.14 5.52 16.92
C ILE A 217 15.64 5.62 16.64
N TRP A 218 16.22 6.77 16.97
CA TRP A 218 17.66 7.02 16.79
C TRP A 218 18.43 7.01 18.11
N SER A 219 17.79 7.48 19.18
CA SER A 219 18.40 7.65 20.49
C SER A 219 17.59 6.96 21.60
N PRO A 220 18.21 6.66 22.75
CA PRO A 220 17.50 6.10 23.90
C PRO A 220 16.32 6.96 24.39
N GLN A 221 16.34 8.27 24.11
CA GLN A 221 15.27 9.19 24.51
C GLN A 221 13.98 8.99 23.71
N ASP A 222 14.08 8.49 22.49
CA ASP A 222 12.94 8.27 21.60
C ASP A 222 12.07 7.10 22.07
N ILE A 223 12.69 6.11 22.71
CA ILE A 223 12.02 4.96 23.35
C ILE A 223 10.96 5.43 24.35
N ASN A 224 11.30 6.41 25.19
CA ASN A 224 10.40 6.92 26.22
C ASN A 224 9.21 7.69 25.63
N LYS A 225 9.38 8.27 24.45
CA LYS A 225 8.34 9.01 23.72
C LYS A 225 7.47 8.11 22.85
N LEU A 226 7.85 6.85 22.68
CA LEU A 226 7.13 5.95 21.79
C LEU A 226 5.74 5.66 22.33
N ALA A 227 4.76 5.77 21.44
CA ALA A 227 3.38 5.41 21.72
C ALA A 227 3.26 3.91 22.03
N SER A 228 2.13 3.51 22.62
CA SER A 228 1.78 2.11 22.85
C SER A 228 1.49 1.33 21.55
N THR A 229 1.52 2.02 20.40
CA THR A 229 1.29 1.41 19.09
C THR A 229 2.26 1.96 18.06
N VAL A 230 2.67 1.13 17.10
CA VAL A 230 3.60 1.49 16.01
C VAL A 230 3.07 0.99 14.66
N PRO A 231 3.46 1.60 13.53
CA PRO A 231 3.09 1.10 12.21
C PRO A 231 3.64 -0.30 11.97
N MET A 232 2.75 -1.25 11.72
CA MET A 232 3.06 -2.62 11.30
C MET A 232 2.35 -2.93 9.98
N SER A 233 2.97 -3.75 9.14
CA SER A 233 2.40 -4.15 7.85
C SER A 233 1.65 -5.47 7.98
N LEU A 234 0.39 -5.50 7.57
CA LEU A 234 -0.37 -6.71 7.36
C LEU A 234 -0.36 -7.05 5.88
N ALA A 235 -0.32 -8.33 5.55
CA ALA A 235 -0.75 -8.82 4.26
C ALA A 235 -2.19 -9.32 4.39
N TRP A 236 -2.91 -9.41 3.27
CA TRP A 236 -4.21 -10.06 3.23
C TRP A 236 -4.27 -11.11 2.15
N ILE A 237 -5.12 -12.09 2.40
CA ILE A 237 -5.33 -13.25 1.58
C ILE A 237 -6.74 -13.19 1.05
N LEU A 238 -6.91 -13.34 -0.27
CA LEU A 238 -8.25 -13.33 -0.86
C LEU A 238 -8.75 -14.75 -1.11
N ASN A 239 -10.03 -14.96 -0.84
CA ASN A 239 -10.71 -16.19 -1.19
C ASN A 239 -10.91 -16.23 -2.72
N SER A 240 -10.42 -17.29 -3.37
CA SER A 240 -10.51 -17.48 -4.82
C SER A 240 -11.96 -17.51 -5.35
N ASN A 241 -12.95 -17.79 -4.50
CA ASN A 241 -14.36 -17.75 -4.88
C ASN A 241 -14.95 -16.34 -4.93
N SER A 242 -14.30 -15.35 -4.29
CA SER A 242 -14.84 -13.98 -4.15
C SER A 242 -14.34 -13.02 -5.24
N TRP A 243 -13.41 -13.46 -6.07
CA TRP A 243 -12.86 -12.66 -7.18
C TRP A 243 -12.21 -13.56 -8.24
N THR A 244 -12.25 -13.10 -9.48
CA THR A 244 -11.72 -13.81 -10.64
C THR A 244 -10.42 -13.18 -11.17
N TYR A 245 -9.36 -13.98 -11.26
CA TYR A 245 -8.11 -13.60 -11.90
C TYR A 245 -8.27 -13.48 -13.43
N ASN A 246 -7.84 -12.36 -14.02
CA ASN A 246 -7.82 -12.14 -15.46
C ASN A 246 -6.37 -12.07 -15.99
N LYS A 247 -5.89 -13.19 -16.51
CA LYS A 247 -4.53 -13.34 -17.07
C LYS A 247 -4.18 -12.38 -18.23
N ASP A 248 -5.16 -11.79 -18.90
CA ASP A 248 -4.92 -10.93 -20.07
C ASP A 248 -4.59 -9.49 -19.65
N THR A 249 -4.89 -9.14 -18.40
CA THR A 249 -4.79 -7.76 -17.88
C THR A 249 -4.10 -7.67 -16.52
N MET A 250 -3.71 -8.82 -15.95
CA MET A 250 -3.11 -8.95 -14.62
C MET A 250 -1.93 -9.92 -14.69
N ASP A 251 -0.81 -9.55 -14.07
CA ASP A 251 0.42 -10.36 -14.07
C ASP A 251 0.75 -10.94 -12.67
N PHE A 252 0.76 -10.09 -11.65
CA PHE A 252 1.47 -10.39 -10.39
C PHE A 252 0.58 -10.91 -9.26
N CYS A 253 -0.11 -12.03 -9.44
CA CYS A 253 -0.83 -12.68 -8.35
C CYS A 253 0.00 -13.79 -7.71
N TYR A 254 0.65 -13.50 -6.58
CA TYR A 254 1.43 -14.52 -5.87
C TYR A 254 0.49 -15.59 -5.34
N VAL A 255 0.81 -16.84 -5.63
CA VAL A 255 0.10 -18.01 -5.13
C VAL A 255 0.97 -18.66 -4.06
N MET A 256 0.56 -18.53 -2.80
CA MET A 256 1.13 -19.36 -1.73
C MET A 256 0.36 -20.68 -1.64
N GLN A 257 1.09 -21.80 -1.71
CA GLN A 257 0.54 -23.12 -1.46
C GLN A 257 0.76 -23.47 0.01
N ILE A 258 -0.31 -23.49 0.80
CA ILE A 258 -0.22 -23.76 2.25
C ILE A 258 0.02 -25.25 2.53
N ASN A 259 -0.47 -26.16 1.67
CA ASN A 259 -0.41 -27.62 1.83
C ASN A 259 -0.37 -28.37 0.48
N SER A 260 -0.20 -29.70 0.50
CA SER A 260 -0.29 -30.56 -0.70
C SER A 260 -1.68 -30.57 -1.37
N THR A 261 -2.69 -29.95 -0.75
CA THR A 261 -4.04 -29.76 -1.28
C THR A 261 -4.33 -28.27 -1.52
N ALA A 262 -4.06 -27.81 -2.74
CA ALA A 262 -4.79 -26.81 -3.53
C ALA A 262 -5.38 -25.52 -2.90
N ALA A 263 -5.00 -25.08 -1.70
CA ALA A 263 -5.34 -23.74 -1.22
C ALA A 263 -4.42 -22.72 -1.92
N VAL A 264 -4.82 -22.30 -3.11
CA VAL A 264 -4.20 -21.20 -3.87
C VAL A 264 -4.69 -19.90 -3.27
N LEU A 265 -3.80 -19.19 -2.57
CA LEU A 265 -4.12 -17.90 -1.98
C LEU A 265 -3.48 -16.79 -2.80
N PRO A 266 -4.25 -16.12 -3.67
CA PRO A 266 -3.76 -14.96 -4.39
C PRO A 266 -3.56 -13.80 -3.41
N TYR A 267 -2.35 -13.27 -3.37
CA TYR A 267 -2.05 -12.00 -2.72
C TYR A 267 -1.18 -11.12 -3.62
N GLY A 268 -1.29 -9.81 -3.42
CA GLY A 268 -0.39 -8.84 -4.03
C GLY A 268 -0.56 -8.58 -5.52
N CYS A 269 -1.76 -8.76 -6.07
CA CYS A 269 -2.03 -8.57 -7.48
C CYS A 269 -1.76 -7.16 -7.98
N SER A 270 -1.40 -7.06 -9.26
CA SER A 270 -1.29 -5.81 -10.00
C SER A 270 -1.79 -6.00 -11.43
N CYS A 271 -2.16 -4.89 -12.05
CA CYS A 271 -2.38 -4.87 -13.49
C CYS A 271 -1.08 -5.18 -14.23
N SER A 272 -1.21 -5.83 -15.39
CA SER A 272 -0.09 -6.08 -16.30
C SER A 272 0.46 -4.77 -16.86
N GLU A 273 1.64 -4.82 -17.46
CA GLU A 273 2.20 -3.69 -18.21
C GLU A 273 1.22 -3.24 -19.32
N GLY A 274 1.09 -1.92 -19.51
CA GLY A 274 0.09 -1.34 -20.42
C GLY A 274 -1.34 -1.27 -19.84
N TYR A 275 -1.54 -1.68 -18.59
CA TYR A 275 -2.82 -1.56 -17.89
C TYR A 275 -2.68 -0.81 -16.56
N GLU A 276 -3.72 -0.07 -16.18
CA GLU A 276 -3.81 0.69 -14.94
C GLU A 276 -5.11 0.40 -14.16
N GLY A 277 -5.18 0.90 -12.93
CA GLY A 277 -6.36 0.80 -12.08
C GLY A 277 -6.20 -0.19 -10.94
N ASN A 278 -7.30 -0.84 -10.55
CA ASN A 278 -7.33 -1.76 -9.42
C ASN A 278 -7.56 -3.20 -9.90
N PRO A 279 -6.62 -4.13 -9.63
CA PRO A 279 -6.72 -5.52 -10.07
C PRO A 279 -7.91 -6.28 -9.45
N TYR A 280 -8.43 -5.83 -8.32
CA TYR A 280 -9.56 -6.44 -7.63
C TYR A 280 -10.93 -5.95 -8.15
N LEU A 281 -10.95 -4.90 -8.97
CA LEU A 281 -12.14 -4.42 -9.69
C LEU A 281 -12.03 -4.75 -11.17
N GLN A 282 -11.15 -4.04 -11.86
CA GLN A 282 -10.84 -4.24 -13.27
C GLN A 282 -9.60 -3.43 -13.62
N CYS A 283 -8.65 -4.07 -14.30
CA CYS A 283 -7.55 -3.39 -14.95
C CYS A 283 -8.03 -2.82 -16.29
N ARG A 284 -7.70 -1.56 -16.56
CA ARG A 284 -8.08 -0.84 -17.76
C ARG A 284 -6.84 -0.60 -18.62
N ASP A 285 -7.03 -0.74 -19.92
CA ASP A 285 -6.04 -0.40 -20.93
C ASP A 285 -5.56 1.05 -20.77
N ILE A 286 -4.25 1.26 -20.74
CA ILE A 286 -3.67 2.60 -20.78
C ILE A 286 -3.72 3.05 -22.23
N ASP A 287 -4.35 4.19 -22.50
CA ASP A 287 -4.28 4.79 -23.84
C ASP A 287 -3.05 5.68 -23.95
N GLU A 288 -1.92 5.11 -24.40
CA GLU A 288 -0.68 5.87 -24.54
C GLU A 288 -0.72 6.91 -25.67
N CYS A 289 -1.81 6.95 -26.46
CA CYS A 289 -2.01 7.94 -27.50
C CYS A 289 -2.74 9.21 -26.99
N GLU A 290 -3.42 9.13 -25.85
CA GLU A 290 -4.02 10.31 -25.18
C GLU A 290 -2.96 11.16 -24.47
N ASP A 291 -1.81 10.58 -24.14
CA ASP A 291 -0.68 11.31 -23.60
C ASP A 291 -0.11 12.26 -24.66
N ARG A 292 -0.10 13.56 -24.36
CA ARG A 292 0.33 14.63 -25.30
C ARG A 292 1.82 14.59 -25.66
N ASN A 293 2.56 13.62 -25.13
CA ASN A 293 4.00 13.53 -25.25
C ASN A 293 4.41 12.57 -26.37
N ASN A 294 4.19 12.96 -27.64
CA ASN A 294 4.80 12.40 -28.86
C ASN A 294 5.20 10.90 -28.81
N THR A 295 4.27 10.01 -28.46
CA THR A 295 4.50 8.55 -28.31
C THR A 295 5.02 7.92 -29.60
N CYS A 296 4.68 8.52 -30.75
CA CYS A 296 5.16 8.15 -32.06
C CYS A 296 5.95 9.28 -32.71
N HIS A 297 7.07 8.95 -33.36
CA HIS A 297 7.95 9.92 -34.01
C HIS A 297 7.75 9.97 -35.55
N GLY A 298 8.11 11.11 -36.16
CA GLY A 298 8.16 11.28 -37.61
C GLY A 298 6.78 11.37 -38.28
N LEU A 299 6.59 10.63 -39.38
CA LEU A 299 5.36 10.64 -40.20
C LEU A 299 4.33 9.60 -39.75
N THR A 300 4.39 9.17 -38.49
CA THR A 300 3.53 8.12 -37.95
C THR A 300 2.45 8.70 -37.03
N ARG A 301 1.27 8.07 -37.01
CA ARG A 301 0.19 8.33 -36.06
C ARG A 301 0.15 7.22 -35.03
N CYS A 302 -0.11 7.60 -33.78
CA CYS A 302 -0.37 6.65 -32.71
C CYS A 302 -1.74 5.99 -32.93
N VAL A 303 -1.80 4.69 -32.71
CA VAL A 303 -3.03 3.90 -32.68
C VAL A 303 -2.98 3.03 -31.43
N ASN A 304 -3.85 3.34 -30.47
CA ASN A 304 -3.94 2.57 -29.24
C ASN A 304 -4.39 1.13 -29.55
N THR A 305 -3.79 0.17 -28.86
CA THR A 305 -4.15 -1.25 -28.92
C THR A 305 -4.15 -1.83 -27.50
N LYS A 306 -4.77 -2.99 -27.30
CA LYS A 306 -4.85 -3.56 -25.95
C LYS A 306 -3.45 -3.87 -25.38
N GLY A 307 -3.10 -3.24 -24.28
CA GLY A 307 -1.85 -3.34 -23.52
C GLY A 307 -0.65 -2.67 -24.17
N LEU A 308 -0.82 -1.94 -25.29
CA LEU A 308 0.28 -1.25 -25.99
C LEU A 308 -0.24 -0.31 -27.08
N TYR A 309 0.63 0.52 -27.67
CA TYR A 309 0.31 1.32 -28.86
C TYR A 309 1.11 0.92 -30.10
N LYS A 310 0.57 1.24 -31.29
CA LYS A 310 1.25 1.06 -32.58
C LYS A 310 1.36 2.37 -33.34
N CYS A 311 2.53 2.64 -33.90
CA CYS A 311 2.76 3.77 -34.78
C CYS A 311 2.53 3.36 -36.24
N LYS A 312 1.49 3.91 -36.89
CA LYS A 312 1.17 3.65 -38.30
C LYS A 312 1.48 4.86 -39.18
N LEU A 313 1.97 4.66 -40.40
CA LEU A 313 2.22 5.75 -41.36
C LEU A 313 0.95 6.55 -41.67
N TYR A 314 1.07 7.87 -41.82
CA TYR A 314 0.01 8.73 -42.33
C TYR A 314 -0.25 8.47 -43.83
N PRO A 315 -1.40 7.90 -44.23
CA PRO A 315 -1.68 7.63 -45.65
C PRO A 315 -1.82 8.92 -46.49
N LEU A 316 -2.27 10.01 -45.87
CA LEU A 316 -2.44 11.30 -46.56
C LEU A 316 -1.11 11.93 -47.02
N ARG A 317 -0.01 11.74 -46.28
CA ARG A 317 1.28 12.33 -46.66
C ARG A 317 2.00 11.54 -47.75
N LEU A 318 1.80 10.23 -47.81
CA LEU A 318 2.33 9.35 -48.88
C LEU A 318 1.68 9.62 -50.24
N THR A 319 0.35 9.82 -50.25
CA THR A 319 -0.36 10.18 -51.47
C THR A 319 0.04 11.56 -51.98
N VAL A 320 0.21 12.54 -51.09
CA VAL A 320 0.73 13.87 -51.45
C VAL A 320 2.18 13.81 -51.94
N LEU A 321 3.07 13.06 -51.28
CA LEU A 321 4.44 12.86 -51.77
C LEU A 321 4.47 12.17 -53.14
N GLY A 322 3.63 11.15 -53.32
CA GLY A 322 3.49 10.42 -54.58
C GLY A 322 2.98 11.31 -55.71
N MET A 323 1.97 12.15 -55.44
CA MET A 323 1.46 13.15 -56.38
C MET A 323 2.54 14.19 -56.73
N TYR A 324 3.29 14.67 -55.73
CA TYR A 324 4.37 15.62 -55.94
C TYR A 324 5.49 15.03 -56.81
N LEU A 325 5.98 13.83 -56.47
CA LEU A 325 7.01 13.13 -57.26
C LEU A 325 6.54 12.83 -58.68
N PHE A 326 5.28 12.41 -58.85
CA PHE A 326 4.68 12.19 -60.17
C PHE A 326 4.63 13.49 -60.98
N SER A 327 4.18 14.59 -60.37
CA SER A 327 4.16 15.90 -61.04
C SER A 327 5.56 16.37 -61.45
N LEU A 328 6.57 16.14 -60.61
CA LEU A 328 7.96 16.49 -60.89
C LEU A 328 8.52 15.67 -62.06
N LEU A 329 8.17 14.38 -62.12
CA LEU A 329 8.61 13.45 -63.15
C LEU A 329 7.97 13.79 -64.52
N VAL A 330 6.68 14.16 -64.52
CA VAL A 330 6.00 14.69 -65.72
C VAL A 330 6.66 15.98 -66.20
N PHE A 331 7.00 16.89 -65.28
CA PHE A 331 7.65 18.15 -65.63
C PHE A 331 9.05 17.94 -66.24
N ILE A 332 9.86 17.04 -65.66
CA ILE A 332 11.18 16.67 -66.19
C ILE A 332 11.05 16.05 -67.59
N LEU A 333 10.13 15.10 -67.79
CA LEU A 333 9.88 14.48 -69.08
C LEU A 333 9.45 15.50 -70.14
N PHE A 334 8.58 16.45 -69.79
CA PHE A 334 8.21 17.54 -70.69
C PHE A 334 9.42 18.39 -71.08
N TYR A 335 10.28 18.72 -70.10
CA TYR A 335 11.45 19.55 -70.33
C TYR A 335 12.51 18.85 -71.19
N THR A 336 12.70 17.53 -71.04
CA THR A 336 13.66 16.74 -71.84
C THR A 336 13.14 16.31 -73.20
N LEU A 337 11.83 16.39 -73.47
CA LEU A 337 11.24 16.11 -74.79
C LEU A 337 11.02 17.37 -75.64
N CYS A 338 10.91 18.56 -75.01
CA CYS A 338 10.70 19.84 -75.70
C CYS A 338 12.00 20.65 -75.96
N PHE A 339 13.15 20.21 -75.44
CA PHE A 339 14.48 20.76 -75.73
C PHE A 339 15.41 19.64 -76.17
#